data_AF-A0A2X3F0Z5-F1
#
_entry.id   AF-A0A2X3F0Z5-F1
#
_cell.length_a   1.000
_cell.length_b   1.000
_cell.length_c   1.000
_cell.angle_alpha   90.00
_cell.angle_beta   90.00
_cell.angle_gamma   90.00
#
_symmetry.space_group_name_H-M   'P 1'
#
loop_
_entity.id
_entity.type
_entity.pdbx_description
1 polymer ?
#
loop_
_entity_poly.entity_id
_entity_poly.type
_entity_poly.pdbx_seq_one_letter_code
_entity_poly.pdbx_strand_id
1 'polypeptide(L)'
;MRCVAQWLSPAGETTPFSPDDCWAIRRGLSHPPVQGEPDITCYHLPETHAGQSLCVPLIAQGEAIGLLTFQNVTASDAPSRAYLELMAEALGLALANQRLRSALLEKALFDSLTGLRNRHHLDEALHRRWRWRSIPILR
;
A
#
# COMPACT_ATOMS: atom_id res chain seq x y z
N MET A 1 4.56 -0.70 11.21
CA MET A 1 3.63 -1.31 10.23
C MET A 1 2.24 -1.34 10.82
N ARG A 2 1.23 -0.88 10.07
CA ARG A 2 -0.17 -0.86 10.49
C ARG A 2 -1.01 -1.61 9.46
N CYS A 3 -1.91 -2.48 9.91
CA CYS A 3 -2.86 -3.14 9.02
C CYS A 3 -3.86 -2.12 8.46
N VAL A 4 -3.96 -2.03 7.13
CA VAL A 4 -4.90 -1.14 6.41
C VAL A 4 -6.03 -1.89 5.73
N ALA A 5 -5.83 -3.19 5.47
CA ALA A 5 -6.80 -4.06 4.85
C ALA A 5 -6.49 -5.52 5.22
N GLN A 6 -7.54 -6.34 5.29
CA GLN A 6 -7.44 -7.77 5.49
C GLN A 6 -8.49 -8.47 4.62
N TRP A 7 -8.17 -9.69 4.18
CA TRP A 7 -9.05 -10.50 3.35
C TRP A 7 -9.21 -11.88 3.98
N LEU A 8 -10.43 -12.42 3.99
CA LEU A 8 -10.77 -13.71 4.62
C LEU A 8 -10.47 -13.81 6.11
N SER A 9 -10.37 -12.67 6.82
CA SER A 9 -10.18 -12.62 8.28
C SER A 9 -9.02 -13.50 8.78
N PRO A 10 -7.76 -13.17 8.40
CA PRO A 10 -6.59 -13.95 8.80
C PRO A 10 -6.46 -13.98 10.33
N ALA A 11 -5.87 -15.05 10.85
CA ALA A 11 -5.67 -15.21 12.28
C ALA A 11 -4.60 -14.24 12.81
N GLY A 12 -4.75 -13.81 14.05
CA GLY A 12 -3.81 -12.90 14.72
C GLY A 12 -4.34 -11.48 14.90
N GLU A 13 -3.63 -10.72 15.72
CA GLU A 13 -4.00 -9.35 16.03
C GLU A 13 -3.54 -8.40 14.92
N THR A 14 -4.37 -7.42 14.59
CA THR A 14 -4.02 -6.33 13.66
C THR A 14 -3.24 -5.20 14.33
N THR A 15 -2.61 -5.52 15.48
CA THR A 15 -1.84 -4.57 16.27
C THR A 15 -0.65 -4.06 15.45
N PRO A 16 -0.38 -2.74 15.48
CA PRO A 16 0.77 -2.20 14.80
C PRO A 16 2.08 -2.79 15.35
N PHE A 17 3.01 -3.14 14.47
CA PHE A 17 4.31 -3.74 14.83
C PHE A 17 5.48 -2.97 14.20
N SER A 18 6.71 -3.16 14.66
CA SER A 18 7.90 -2.49 14.11
C SER A 18 8.31 -3.10 12.77
N PRO A 19 8.79 -2.34 11.76
CA PRO A 19 9.42 -2.92 10.57
C PRO A 19 10.50 -3.97 10.89
N ASP A 20 11.19 -3.82 12.03
CA ASP A 20 12.22 -4.77 12.48
C ASP A 20 11.67 -6.14 12.91
N ASP A 21 10.37 -6.23 13.20
CA ASP A 21 9.71 -7.48 13.58
C ASP A 21 9.43 -8.37 12.36
N CYS A 22 9.67 -7.87 11.14
CA CYS A 22 9.45 -8.59 9.89
C CYS A 22 10.74 -8.75 9.07
N TRP A 23 11.18 -9.99 8.90
CA TRP A 23 12.36 -10.30 8.08
C TRP A 23 12.21 -9.92 6.61
N ALA A 24 10.98 -9.97 6.09
CA ALA A 24 10.74 -9.61 4.69
C ALA A 24 11.01 -8.12 4.43
N ILE A 25 10.60 -7.26 5.36
CA ILE A 25 10.87 -5.82 5.29
C ILE A 25 12.36 -5.54 5.47
N ARG A 26 12.99 -6.13 6.50
CA ARG A 26 14.42 -5.93 6.78
C ARG A 26 15.33 -6.31 5.62
N ARG A 27 14.97 -7.37 4.88
CA ARG A 27 15.77 -7.89 3.76
C ARG A 27 15.35 -7.34 2.40
N GLY A 28 14.16 -6.75 2.30
CA GLY A 28 13.54 -6.39 1.02
C GLY A 28 13.22 -7.60 0.13
N LEU A 29 13.13 -8.80 0.71
CA LEU A 29 12.87 -10.06 0.00
C LEU A 29 11.74 -10.81 0.71
N SER A 30 11.03 -11.65 -0.01
CA SER A 30 9.99 -12.50 0.57
C SER A 30 10.54 -13.48 1.63
N HIS A 31 9.77 -13.70 2.69
CA HIS A 31 10.14 -14.54 3.83
C HIS A 31 8.97 -15.47 4.22
N PRO A 32 9.17 -16.77 4.41
CA PRO A 32 10.45 -17.50 4.35
C PRO A 32 10.98 -17.61 2.90
N PRO A 33 12.30 -17.76 2.70
CA PRO A 33 12.89 -17.88 1.35
C PRO A 33 12.40 -19.14 0.60
N VAL A 34 12.44 -19.12 -0.74
CA VAL A 34 12.03 -20.28 -1.58
C VAL A 34 12.88 -21.52 -1.28
N GLN A 35 14.17 -21.30 -1.08
CA GLN A 35 15.16 -22.34 -0.87
C GLN A 35 15.75 -22.18 0.52
N GLY A 36 15.75 -23.26 1.29
CA GLY A 36 16.18 -23.30 2.68
C GLY A 36 15.00 -23.40 3.65
N GLU A 37 15.22 -24.07 4.77
CA GLU A 37 14.28 -24.02 5.88
C GLU A 37 14.35 -22.64 6.55
N PRO A 38 13.21 -22.05 6.93
CA PRO A 38 13.23 -20.84 7.74
C PRO A 38 13.69 -21.17 9.15
N ASP A 39 14.95 -20.86 9.45
CA ASP A 39 15.53 -20.99 10.78
C ASP A 39 14.92 -19.97 11.78
N ILE A 40 14.24 -18.93 11.27
CA ILE A 40 13.69 -17.83 12.08
C ILE A 40 12.32 -17.41 11.55
N THR A 41 11.34 -17.29 12.43
CA THR A 41 10.01 -16.76 12.11
C THR A 41 9.95 -15.24 12.29
N CYS A 42 8.98 -14.58 11.64
CA CYS A 42 8.75 -13.15 11.90
C CYS A 42 8.08 -12.96 13.28
N TYR A 43 8.56 -12.01 14.07
CA TYR A 43 8.05 -11.74 15.42
C TYR A 43 6.64 -11.14 15.43
N HIS A 44 6.20 -10.54 14.31
CA HIS A 44 4.86 -9.97 14.18
C HIS A 44 3.76 -11.01 13.88
N LEU A 45 4.11 -12.29 13.71
CA LEU A 45 3.17 -13.37 13.43
C LEU A 45 2.86 -14.17 14.70
N PRO A 46 1.62 -14.64 14.88
CA PRO A 46 1.31 -15.61 15.94
C PRO A 46 2.11 -16.89 15.72
N GLU A 47 2.65 -17.47 16.81
CA GLU A 47 3.45 -18.70 16.76
C GLU A 47 2.76 -19.84 16.00
N THR A 48 1.44 -19.96 16.15
CA THR A 48 0.61 -20.98 15.52
C THR A 48 0.58 -20.93 13.99
N HIS A 49 0.84 -19.76 13.40
CA HIS A 49 0.79 -19.55 11.94
C HIS A 49 2.15 -19.22 11.34
N ALA A 50 3.17 -19.03 12.17
CA ALA A 50 4.48 -18.56 11.74
C ALA A 50 5.15 -19.50 10.70
N GLY A 51 4.95 -20.81 10.83
CA GLY A 51 5.48 -21.83 9.91
C GLY A 51 4.71 -21.99 8.59
N GLN A 52 3.53 -21.37 8.46
CA GLN A 52 2.67 -21.46 7.26
C GLN A 52 2.34 -20.08 6.69
N SER A 53 3.17 -19.08 7.02
CA SER A 53 2.97 -17.70 6.58
C SER A 53 4.03 -17.29 5.57
N LEU A 54 3.62 -16.45 4.62
CA LEU A 54 4.50 -15.81 3.65
C LEU A 54 4.36 -14.30 3.77
N CYS A 55 5.47 -13.63 4.09
CA CYS A 55 5.60 -12.19 4.08
C CYS A 55 6.27 -11.76 2.77
N VAL A 56 5.63 -10.89 2.00
CA VAL A 56 6.15 -10.34 0.74
C VAL A 56 6.19 -8.82 0.85
N PRO A 57 7.37 -8.19 0.78
CA PRO A 57 7.46 -6.74 0.91
C PRO A 57 6.97 -6.07 -0.37
N LEU A 58 6.32 -4.92 -0.22
CA LEU A 58 5.95 -4.04 -1.32
C LEU A 58 7.11 -3.08 -1.56
N ILE A 59 7.94 -3.35 -2.56
CA ILE A 59 9.12 -2.55 -2.88
C ILE A 59 8.79 -1.54 -3.99
N ALA A 60 9.18 -0.28 -3.79
CA ALA A 60 9.15 0.74 -4.83
C ALA A 60 10.35 1.67 -4.68
N GLN A 61 11.02 1.99 -5.79
CA GLN A 61 12.22 2.85 -5.81
C GLN A 61 13.34 2.40 -4.85
N GLY A 62 13.46 1.09 -4.60
CA GLY A 62 14.45 0.52 -3.69
C GLY A 62 14.05 0.53 -2.21
N GLU A 63 12.86 1.04 -1.87
CA GLU A 63 12.37 1.11 -0.49
C GLU A 63 11.15 0.22 -0.27
N ALA A 64 11.02 -0.36 0.92
CA ALA A 64 9.84 -1.08 1.34
C ALA A 64 8.74 -0.10 1.77
N ILE A 65 7.71 0.06 0.94
CA ILE A 65 6.58 0.96 1.18
C ILE A 65 5.40 0.29 1.89
N GLY A 66 5.44 -1.04 2.05
CA GLY A 66 4.39 -1.84 2.66
C GLY A 66 4.74 -3.34 2.74
N LEU A 67 3.81 -4.14 3.26
CA LEU A 67 3.93 -5.58 3.41
C LEU A 67 2.62 -6.27 3.04
N LEU A 68 2.71 -7.39 2.33
CA LEU A 68 1.65 -8.39 2.23
C LEU A 68 2.01 -9.61 3.06
N THR A 69 1.07 -10.08 3.86
CA THR A 69 1.21 -11.29 4.66
C THR A 69 0.11 -12.25 4.27
N PHE A 70 0.52 -13.45 3.86
CA PHE A 70 -0.35 -14.58 3.58
C PHE A 70 -0.19 -15.59 4.71
N GLN A 71 -1.29 -16.23 5.11
CA GLN A 71 -1.31 -17.30 6.11
C GLN A 71 -1.87 -18.56 5.47
N ASN A 72 -1.60 -19.71 6.07
CA ASN A 72 -2.05 -21.03 5.57
C ASN A 72 -1.58 -21.31 4.14
N VAL A 73 -0.38 -20.85 3.78
CA VAL A 73 0.23 -21.12 2.47
C VAL A 73 0.82 -22.54 2.51
N THR A 74 0.06 -23.52 2.04
CA THR A 74 0.50 -24.92 1.94
C THR A 74 1.01 -25.23 0.54
N ALA A 75 1.94 -26.17 0.39
CA ALA A 75 2.46 -26.57 -0.92
C ALA A 75 1.38 -27.17 -1.87
N SER A 76 0.24 -27.60 -1.32
CA SER A 76 -0.88 -28.18 -2.06
C SER A 76 -1.84 -27.13 -2.62
N ASP A 77 -2.10 -26.05 -1.87
CA ASP A 77 -3.15 -25.07 -2.21
C ASP A 77 -2.60 -23.68 -2.55
N ALA A 78 -1.30 -23.45 -2.41
CA ALA A 78 -0.71 -22.16 -2.72
C ALA A 78 -0.71 -21.90 -4.24
N PRO A 79 -1.21 -20.73 -4.71
CA PRO A 79 -0.75 -20.22 -6.00
C PRO A 79 0.78 -20.18 -5.97
N SER A 80 1.43 -20.39 -7.11
CA SER A 80 2.90 -20.43 -7.16
C SER A 80 3.47 -19.23 -6.42
N ARG A 81 4.44 -19.42 -5.52
CA ARG A 81 5.02 -18.34 -4.71
C ARG A 81 5.45 -17.13 -5.57
N ALA A 82 5.94 -17.42 -6.78
CA ALA A 82 6.24 -16.43 -7.81
C ALA A 82 5.06 -15.55 -8.20
N TYR A 83 3.83 -16.09 -8.26
CA TYR A 83 2.62 -15.32 -8.52
C TYR A 83 2.33 -14.33 -7.38
N LEU A 84 2.46 -14.74 -6.11
CA LEU A 84 2.27 -13.85 -4.96
C LEU A 84 3.32 -12.74 -4.91
N GLU A 85 4.56 -13.05 -5.28
CA GLU A 85 5.63 -12.07 -5.43
C GLU A 85 5.34 -11.07 -6.56
N LEU A 86 4.90 -11.56 -7.73
CA LEU A 86 4.50 -10.71 -8.85
C LEU A 86 3.31 -9.80 -8.50
N MET A 87 2.33 -10.32 -7.77
CA MET A 87 1.22 -9.53 -7.24
C MET A 87 1.70 -8.42 -6.32
N ALA A 88 2.63 -8.74 -5.40
CA ALA A 88 3.20 -7.76 -4.49
C ALA A 88 3.99 -6.68 -5.23
N GLU A 89 4.77 -7.05 -6.24
CA GLU A 89 5.51 -6.11 -7.10
C GLU A 89 4.55 -5.16 -7.83
N ALA A 90 3.52 -5.71 -8.50
CA ALA A 90 2.52 -4.93 -9.21
C ALA A 90 1.76 -3.97 -8.28
N LEU A 91 1.38 -4.43 -7.09
CA LEU A 91 0.72 -3.61 -6.06
C LEU A 91 1.65 -2.51 -5.53
N GLY A 92 2.92 -2.84 -5.25
CA GLY A 92 3.92 -1.88 -4.80
C GLY A 92 4.10 -0.74 -5.80
N LEU A 93 4.26 -1.09 -7.09
CA LEU A 93 4.37 -0.12 -8.17
C LEU A 93 3.12 0.75 -8.31
N ALA A 94 1.92 0.14 -8.28
CA ALA A 94 0.66 0.87 -8.39
C ALA A 94 0.46 1.87 -7.23
N LEU A 95 0.79 1.46 -6.00
CA LEU A 95 0.70 2.34 -4.82
C LEU A 95 1.70 3.50 -4.91
N ALA A 96 2.94 3.24 -5.34
CA ALA A 96 3.94 4.29 -5.52
C ALA A 96 3.51 5.31 -6.59
N ASN A 97 2.99 4.83 -7.72
CA ASN A 97 2.47 5.68 -8.79
C ASN A 97 1.28 6.52 -8.32
N GLN A 98 0.37 5.94 -7.54
CA GLN A 98 -0.77 6.67 -7.00
C GLN A 98 -0.32 7.76 -6.02
N ARG A 99 0.63 7.48 -5.12
CA ARG A 99 1.20 8.49 -4.21
C ARG A 99 1.86 9.63 -4.97
N LEU A 100 2.65 9.31 -6.00
CA LEU A 100 3.29 10.31 -6.84
C LEU A 100 2.25 11.19 -7.55
N ARG A 101 1.21 10.58 -8.12
CA ARG A 101 0.12 11.31 -8.78
C ARG A 101 -0.61 12.22 -7.80
N SER A 102 -0.92 11.74 -6.60
CA SER A 102 -1.54 12.56 -5.55
C SER A 102 -0.67 13.76 -5.16
N ALA A 103 0.64 13.56 -4.97
CA ALA A 103 1.57 14.64 -4.64
C ALA A 103 1.70 15.67 -5.78
N LEU A 104 1.71 15.22 -7.04
CA LEU A 104 1.71 16.11 -8.20
C LEU A 104 0.40 16.89 -8.33
N LEU A 105 -0.74 16.24 -8.08
CA LEU A 105 -2.05 16.90 -8.08
C LEU A 105 -2.13 17.97 -6.98
N GLU A 106 -1.62 17.69 -5.79
CA GLU A 106 -1.59 18.67 -4.71
C GLU A 106 -0.77 19.91 -5.09
N LYS A 107 0.43 19.71 -5.65
CA LYS A 107 1.26 20.82 -6.19
C LYS A 107 0.61 21.55 -7.36
N ALA A 108 -0.18 20.86 -8.18
CA ALA A 108 -0.88 21.46 -9.31
C ALA A 108 -2.14 22.23 -8.90
N LEU A 109 -2.67 22.01 -7.69
CA LEU A 109 -3.87 22.67 -7.17
C LEU A 109 -3.55 23.78 -6.17
N PHE A 110 -2.44 23.68 -5.46
CA PHE A 110 -2.08 24.59 -4.37
C PHE A 110 -0.75 25.30 -4.66
N ASP A 111 -0.69 26.58 -4.28
CA ASP A 111 0.53 27.37 -4.30
C ASP A 111 1.38 27.05 -3.06
N SER A 112 2.65 26.68 -3.27
CA SER A 112 3.52 26.20 -2.19
C SER A 112 3.94 27.29 -1.20
N LEU A 113 3.84 28.58 -1.57
CA LEU A 113 4.24 29.69 -0.70
C LEU A 113 3.12 30.06 0.28
N THR A 114 1.87 29.88 -0.14
CA THR A 114 0.69 30.32 0.61
C THR A 114 -0.18 29.19 1.16
N GLY A 115 -0.03 27.96 0.64
CA GLY A 115 -0.92 26.83 0.96
C GLY A 115 -2.36 27.01 0.45
N LEU A 116 -2.64 28.09 -0.27
CA LEU A 116 -3.94 28.37 -0.87
C LEU A 116 -4.04 27.73 -2.25
N ARG A 117 -5.27 27.58 -2.76
CA ARG A 117 -5.47 27.13 -4.14
C ARG A 117 -4.79 28.10 -5.10
N ASN A 118 -4.12 27.55 -6.11
CA ASN A 118 -3.44 28.37 -7.10
C ASN A 118 -4.43 29.22 -7.91
N ARG A 119 -3.91 30.30 -8.48
CA ARG A 119 -4.72 31.28 -9.21
C ARG A 119 -5.55 30.65 -10.33
N HIS A 120 -4.94 29.77 -11.13
CA HIS A 120 -5.62 29.11 -12.24
C HIS A 120 -6.86 28.34 -11.77
N HIS A 121 -6.72 27.59 -10.67
CA HIS A 121 -7.81 26.79 -10.14
C HIS A 121 -8.87 27.62 -9.41
N LEU A 122 -8.48 28.74 -8.78
CA LEU A 122 -9.41 29.72 -8.23
C LEU A 122 -10.27 30.35 -9.33
N ASP A 123 -9.63 30.81 -10.42
CA ASP A 123 -10.32 31.43 -11.56
C ASP A 123 -11.30 30.45 -12.22
N GLU A 124 -10.90 29.19 -12.41
CA GLU A 124 -11.78 28.16 -12.97
C GLU A 124 -12.98 27.83 -12.05
N ALA A 125 -12.76 27.79 -10.73
CA ALA A 125 -13.82 27.58 -9.75
C ALA A 125 -14.81 28.76 -9.69
N LEU A 126 -14.30 30.00 -9.74
CA LEU A 126 -15.12 31.19 -9.84
C LEU A 126 -15.94 31.15 -11.13
N HIS A 127 -15.32 30.98 -12.30
CA HIS A 127 -16.02 30.94 -13.59
C HIS A 127 -17.07 29.82 -13.67
N ARG A 128 -16.83 28.65 -13.05
CA ARG A 128 -17.87 27.61 -12.91
C ARG A 128 -19.05 28.11 -12.06
N ARG A 129 -18.80 28.69 -10.88
CA ARG A 129 -19.85 29.21 -9.98
C ARG A 129 -20.70 30.31 -10.64
N TRP A 130 -20.08 31.23 -11.39
CA TRP A 130 -20.80 32.28 -12.11
C TRP A 130 -21.73 31.70 -13.18
N ARG A 131 -21.31 30.64 -13.89
CA ARG A 131 -22.12 29.96 -14.90
C ARG A 131 -23.41 29.33 -14.33
N TRP A 132 -23.39 28.88 -13.07
CA TRP A 132 -24.57 28.33 -12.38
C TRP A 132 -25.54 29.41 -11.87
N ARG A 133 -25.07 30.63 -11.55
CA ARG A 133 -25.96 31.75 -11.13
C ARG A 133 -26.64 32.46 -12.30
N SER A 134 -26.20 32.20 -13.53
CA SER A 134 -26.77 32.79 -14.75
C SER A 134 -27.84 31.93 -15.41
N ILE A 135 -28.21 30.77 -14.84
CA ILE A 135 -29.34 29.97 -15.35
C ILE A 135 -30.62 30.74 -14.99
N PRO A 136 -31.41 31.22 -15.97
CA PRO A 136 -32.69 31.84 -15.67
C PRO A 136 -33.58 30.77 -15.04
N ILE A 137 -34.13 31.06 -13.87
CA ILE A 137 -35.24 30.29 -13.31
C ILE A 137 -36.38 30.42 -14.33
N LEU A 138 -36.61 29.37 -15.12
CA LEU A 138 -37.79 29.27 -15.97
C LEU A 138 -39.01 29.41 -15.06
N ARG A 139 -39.71 30.54 -15.21
CA ARG A 139 -41.04 30.80 -14.68
C ARG A 139 -42.09 30.19 -15.60
#